data_AF-Q6X2A0-F1
#
_entry.id   AF-Q6X2A0-F1
#
_cell.length_a   1.000
_cell.length_b   1.000
_cell.length_c   1.000
_cell.angle_alpha   90.00
_cell.angle_beta   90.00
_cell.angle_gamma   90.00
#
_symmetry.space_group_name_H-M   'P 1'
#
loop_
_entity.id
_entity.type
_entity.pdbx_description
1 polymer ?
#
loop_
_entity_poly.entity_id
_entity_poly.type
_entity_poly.pdbx_seq_one_letter_code
_entity_poly.pdbx_strand_id
1 'polypeptide(L)'
;IVAFKEGEQKEKEGILQLRRTNSAKPSPLAPLTTASSTASICVCGQVPAGVGALQCDLCQDWFHGRCVTVPRLLSSQRSSLPSSPLLAWWEWDTKFLCPLCMRSRRPRLETILALLVALQRLPVRLPEGEALQCLTERAISWQGRARQVLASEEVTALLGRLAELRQRLQAESKPEESLAYPSDGGEGTGNMPKVQGLLENGDSVTSPEKVATEEGSDLE
;
A
#
# COMPACT_ATOMS: atom_id res chain seq x y z
N ILE A 1 -10.89 30.57 8.80
CA ILE A 1 -9.47 30.13 8.74
C ILE A 1 -8.89 29.84 10.13
N VAL A 2 -8.88 30.78 11.08
CA VAL A 2 -8.32 30.55 12.44
C VAL A 2 -8.95 29.34 13.14
N ALA A 3 -10.28 29.22 13.15
CA ALA A 3 -10.98 28.07 13.72
C ALA A 3 -10.59 26.72 13.08
N PHE A 4 -10.29 26.69 11.79
CA PHE A 4 -9.84 25.46 11.10
C PHE A 4 -8.40 25.09 11.48
N LYS A 5 -7.52 26.09 11.65
CA LYS A 5 -6.14 25.87 12.13
C LYS A 5 -6.13 25.39 13.58
N GLU A 6 -6.96 25.97 14.44
CA GLU A 6 -7.15 25.49 15.82
C GLU A 6 -7.73 24.07 15.85
N GLY A 7 -8.72 23.79 15.01
CA GLY A 7 -9.29 22.45 14.84
C GLY A 7 -8.25 21.42 14.41
N GLU A 8 -7.39 21.77 13.44
CA GLU A 8 -6.26 20.93 13.02
C GLU A 8 -5.31 20.62 14.18
N GLN A 9 -4.93 21.63 14.95
CA GLN A 9 -4.01 21.45 16.06
C GLN A 9 -4.61 20.55 17.14
N LYS A 10 -5.88 20.75 17.48
CA LYS A 10 -6.61 19.90 18.43
C LYS A 10 -6.77 18.45 17.92
N GLU A 11 -7.04 18.25 16.63
CA GLU A 11 -7.09 16.92 15.99
C GLU A 11 -5.73 16.20 16.14
N LYS A 12 -4.64 16.92 15.84
CA LYS A 12 -3.26 16.40 15.95
C LYS A 12 -2.89 16.08 17.39
N GLU A 13 -3.20 16.96 18.34
CA GLU A 13 -2.93 16.72 19.76
C GLU A 13 -3.76 15.55 20.29
N GLY A 14 -5.02 15.45 19.87
CA GLY A 14 -5.92 14.36 20.22
C GLY A 14 -5.37 13.01 19.77
N ILE A 15 -4.88 12.88 18.53
CA ILE A 15 -4.30 11.62 18.07
C ILE A 15 -2.99 11.27 18.78
N LEU A 16 -2.14 12.27 19.10
CA LEU A 16 -0.90 12.05 19.85
C LEU A 16 -1.16 11.64 21.30
N GLN A 17 -2.19 12.21 21.93
CA GLN A 17 -2.64 11.80 23.26
C GLN A 17 -3.20 10.38 23.23
N LEU A 18 -4.05 10.07 22.25
CA LEU A 18 -4.63 8.73 22.08
C LEU A 18 -3.54 7.66 21.90
N ARG A 19 -2.53 7.94 21.08
CA ARG A 19 -1.36 7.07 20.91
C ARG A 19 -0.65 6.80 22.24
N ARG A 20 -0.33 7.85 22.99
CA ARG A 20 0.33 7.72 24.32
C ARG A 20 -0.49 6.85 25.27
N THR A 21 -1.81 7.05 25.33
CA THR A 21 -2.70 6.24 26.16
C THR A 21 -2.74 4.78 25.71
N ASN A 22 -2.78 4.51 24.41
CA ASN A 22 -2.83 3.15 23.89
C ASN A 22 -1.49 2.41 23.96
N SER A 23 -0.38 3.11 23.72
CA SER A 23 0.96 2.53 23.81
C SER A 23 1.40 2.24 25.25
N ALA A 24 0.80 2.92 26.24
CA ALA A 24 1.02 2.63 27.66
C ALA A 24 0.37 1.31 28.11
N LYS A 25 -0.60 0.78 27.35
CA LYS A 25 -1.22 -0.51 27.62
C LYS A 25 -0.21 -1.63 27.32
N PRO A 26 -0.15 -2.69 28.13
CA PRO A 26 0.76 -3.79 27.89
C PRO A 26 0.47 -4.46 26.53
N SER A 27 1.55 -4.81 25.82
CA SER A 27 1.45 -5.55 24.58
C SER A 27 0.87 -6.95 24.84
N PRO A 28 -0.09 -7.42 24.04
CA PRO A 28 -0.68 -8.75 24.18
C PRO A 28 0.27 -9.90 23.80
N LEU A 29 1.48 -9.56 23.33
CA LEU A 29 2.57 -10.48 23.03
C LEU A 29 3.61 -10.57 24.16
N ALA A 30 3.54 -9.68 25.17
CA ALA A 30 4.44 -9.71 26.31
C ALA A 30 4.05 -10.85 27.29
N PRO A 31 5.03 -11.46 28.01
CA PRO A 31 4.72 -12.43 29.05
C PRO A 31 3.77 -11.80 30.08
N LEU A 32 2.75 -12.54 30.49
CA LEU A 32 1.78 -12.13 31.52
C LEU A 32 2.48 -11.99 32.87
N THR A 33 3.09 -10.84 33.13
CA THR A 33 3.40 -10.42 34.50
C THR A 33 2.12 -9.86 35.12
N THR A 34 1.87 -10.28 36.35
CA THR A 34 0.61 -10.15 37.07
C THR A 34 0.07 -8.72 37.13
N ALA A 35 -1.24 -8.62 36.88
CA ALA A 35 -2.14 -7.53 37.28
C ALA A 35 -1.74 -6.10 36.87
N SER A 36 -1.84 -5.78 35.58
CA SER A 36 -2.03 -4.38 35.16
C SER A 36 -3.49 -4.15 34.79
N SER A 37 -4.15 -3.21 35.47
CA SER A 37 -5.54 -2.79 35.26
C SER A 37 -5.78 -2.03 33.94
N THR A 38 -4.80 -2.01 33.03
CA THR A 38 -4.78 -1.17 31.83
C THR A 38 -4.59 -1.98 30.54
N ALA A 39 -5.12 -3.21 30.49
CA ALA A 39 -5.05 -4.03 29.29
C ALA A 39 -5.79 -3.40 28.10
N SER A 40 -5.30 -3.64 26.88
CA SER A 40 -6.01 -3.27 25.66
C SER A 40 -7.28 -4.09 25.52
N ILE A 41 -8.40 -3.42 25.20
CA ILE A 41 -9.71 -4.06 25.05
C ILE A 41 -10.09 -3.94 23.57
N CYS A 42 -10.30 -5.08 22.91
CA CYS A 42 -10.77 -5.09 21.53
C CYS A 42 -12.23 -4.60 21.44
N VAL A 43 -12.72 -4.33 20.23
CA VAL A 43 -14.12 -3.96 19.97
C VAL A 43 -15.15 -4.99 20.46
N CYS A 44 -14.74 -6.25 20.68
CA CYS A 44 -15.58 -7.30 21.26
C CYS A 44 -15.64 -7.25 22.81
N GLY A 45 -14.96 -6.29 23.45
CA GLY A 45 -14.91 -6.16 24.90
C GLY A 45 -13.91 -7.09 25.59
N GLN A 46 -13.17 -7.90 24.84
CA GLN A 46 -12.19 -8.85 25.37
C GLN A 46 -10.76 -8.41 25.08
N VAL A 47 -9.83 -8.82 25.93
CA VAL A 47 -8.39 -8.53 25.78
C VAL A 47 -7.83 -9.34 24.59
N PRO A 48 -7.22 -8.71 23.58
CA PRO A 48 -6.40 -9.42 22.59
C PRO A 48 -5.27 -10.17 23.31
N ALA A 49 -5.05 -11.45 22.99
CA ALA A 49 -3.97 -12.22 23.58
C ALA A 49 -3.36 -13.15 22.53
N GLY A 50 -2.02 -13.25 22.53
CA GLY A 50 -1.28 -14.22 21.74
C GLY A 50 -1.16 -13.91 20.25
N VAL A 51 -0.75 -14.94 19.49
CA VAL A 51 -0.46 -14.87 18.05
C VAL A 51 -1.75 -14.60 17.28
N GLY A 52 -1.88 -13.41 16.69
CA GLY A 52 -3.08 -12.95 15.97
C GLY A 52 -3.69 -11.66 16.50
N ALA A 53 -3.09 -11.02 17.51
CA ALA A 53 -3.37 -9.64 17.85
C ALA A 53 -2.74 -8.68 16.81
N LEU A 54 -3.50 -7.66 16.39
CA LEU A 54 -3.08 -6.64 15.44
C LEU A 54 -3.04 -5.28 16.14
N GLN A 55 -1.99 -4.50 15.87
CA GLN A 55 -1.86 -3.14 16.37
C GLN A 55 -2.24 -2.14 15.28
N CYS A 56 -3.13 -1.20 15.58
CA CYS A 56 -3.52 -0.15 14.65
C CYS A 56 -2.38 0.86 14.44
N ASP A 57 -1.98 1.14 13.20
CA ASP A 57 -0.89 2.09 12.92
C ASP A 57 -1.25 3.55 13.23
N LEU A 58 -2.54 3.89 13.23
CA LEU A 58 -2.98 5.24 13.56
C LEU A 58 -3.09 5.45 15.07
N CYS A 59 -3.87 4.64 15.79
CA CYS A 59 -4.11 4.85 17.22
C CYS A 59 -3.23 4.01 18.15
N GLN A 60 -2.47 3.04 17.63
CA GLN A 60 -1.59 2.13 18.38
C GLN A 60 -2.29 1.18 19.37
N ASP A 61 -3.62 1.07 19.30
CA ASP A 61 -4.39 0.11 20.11
C ASP A 61 -4.38 -1.30 19.50
N TRP A 62 -4.71 -2.30 20.33
CA TRP A 62 -4.67 -3.71 19.96
C TRP A 62 -6.05 -4.30 19.70
N PHE A 63 -6.14 -5.16 18.68
CA PHE A 63 -7.39 -5.80 18.24
C PHE A 63 -7.15 -7.28 17.91
N HIS A 64 -8.16 -8.13 18.08
CA HIS A 64 -8.10 -9.48 17.51
C HIS A 64 -8.20 -9.41 15.99
N GLY A 65 -7.37 -10.17 15.28
CA GLY A 65 -7.44 -10.25 13.81
C GLY A 65 -8.80 -10.76 13.28
N ARG A 66 -9.55 -11.54 14.07
CA ARG A 66 -10.90 -12.01 13.73
C ARG A 66 -12.01 -10.97 13.96
N CYS A 67 -11.77 -9.96 14.81
CA CYS A 67 -12.77 -8.94 15.16
C CYS A 67 -12.73 -7.72 14.23
N VAL A 68 -11.76 -7.66 13.32
CA VAL A 68 -11.52 -6.54 12.42
C VAL A 68 -11.22 -7.07 11.02
N THR A 69 -11.61 -6.33 9.99
CA THR A 69 -11.27 -6.71 8.62
C THR A 69 -9.78 -6.48 8.39
N VAL A 70 -9.01 -7.56 8.30
CA VAL A 70 -7.61 -7.48 7.87
C VAL A 70 -7.59 -7.36 6.35
N PRO A 71 -6.87 -6.38 5.76
CA PRO A 71 -6.59 -6.39 4.33
C PRO A 71 -6.01 -7.76 3.95
N ARG A 72 -6.60 -8.43 2.96
CA ARG A 72 -6.37 -9.85 2.60
C ARG A 72 -4.91 -10.25 2.32
N LEU A 73 -3.98 -9.29 2.26
CA LEU A 73 -2.57 -9.49 1.92
C LEU A 73 -1.75 -10.20 3.01
N LEU A 74 -2.14 -10.12 4.29
CA LEU A 74 -1.42 -10.84 5.36
C LEU A 74 -1.78 -12.34 5.44
N SER A 75 -2.74 -12.80 4.64
CA SER A 75 -3.21 -14.20 4.62
C SER A 75 -2.70 -15.00 3.43
N SER A 76 -1.98 -14.39 2.48
CA SER A 76 -1.60 -15.08 1.25
C SER A 76 -0.19 -15.68 1.35
N GLN A 77 -0.12 -16.92 1.85
CA GLN A 77 0.86 -17.84 1.29
C GLN A 77 0.44 -18.11 -0.16
N ARG A 78 1.27 -17.65 -1.11
CA ARG A 78 1.26 -18.02 -2.54
C ARG A 78 -0.13 -18.07 -3.20
N SER A 79 -0.49 -17.00 -3.89
CA SER A 79 -1.27 -17.13 -5.12
C SER A 79 -0.83 -16.09 -6.14
N SER A 80 -0.09 -16.57 -7.13
CA SER A 80 0.18 -15.89 -8.39
C SER A 80 -1.12 -15.76 -9.17
N LEU A 81 -1.85 -14.65 -9.01
CA LEU A 81 -2.86 -14.23 -9.97
C LEU A 81 -2.54 -12.80 -10.46
N PRO A 82 -2.78 -12.51 -11.75
CA PRO A 82 -2.45 -11.23 -12.34
C PRO A 82 -3.33 -10.14 -11.72
N SER A 83 -2.68 -9.06 -11.32
CA SER A 83 -3.27 -7.85 -10.74
C SER A 83 -4.43 -7.34 -11.60
N SER A 84 -5.64 -7.38 -11.05
CA SER A 84 -6.79 -6.67 -11.62
C SER A 84 -6.57 -5.16 -11.52
N PRO A 85 -6.87 -4.35 -12.55
CA PRO A 85 -6.67 -2.90 -12.53
C PRO A 85 -7.66 -2.15 -11.60
N LEU A 86 -8.58 -2.86 -10.93
CA LEU A 86 -9.46 -2.33 -9.88
C LEU A 86 -8.96 -2.63 -8.46
N LEU A 87 -7.67 -2.93 -8.29
CA LEU A 87 -7.03 -2.94 -6.98
C LEU A 87 -7.08 -1.52 -6.39
N ALA A 88 -8.17 -1.25 -5.68
CA ALA A 88 -8.16 -0.65 -4.37
C ALA A 88 -6.87 0.12 -4.07
N TRP A 89 -6.79 1.37 -4.50
CA TRP A 89 -5.71 2.32 -4.23
C TRP A 89 -5.38 2.54 -2.73
N TRP A 90 -6.02 1.81 -1.81
CA TRP A 90 -5.67 1.67 -0.40
C TRP A 90 -4.74 0.49 -0.11
N GLU A 91 -4.32 -0.28 -1.12
CA GLU A 91 -3.37 -1.39 -1.04
C GLU A 91 -1.91 -0.94 -1.03
N TRP A 92 -1.62 0.22 -0.43
CA TRP A 92 -0.26 0.51 0.00
C TRP A 92 0.08 -0.47 1.13
N ASP A 93 1.08 -1.29 0.89
CA ASP A 93 1.64 -2.33 1.75
C ASP A 93 1.41 -2.18 3.28
N THR A 94 0.78 -3.21 3.86
CA THR A 94 1.02 -3.80 5.20
C THR A 94 0.56 -3.10 6.49
N LYS A 95 -0.10 -1.93 6.45
CA LYS A 95 -0.47 -1.20 7.68
C LYS A 95 -1.94 -1.39 8.08
N PHE A 96 -2.19 -1.92 9.28
CA PHE A 96 -3.54 -2.18 9.79
C PHE A 96 -4.13 -0.92 10.43
N LEU A 97 -5.32 -0.52 9.98
CA LEU A 97 -6.12 0.54 10.62
C LEU A 97 -7.37 -0.07 11.22
N CYS A 98 -7.66 0.22 12.49
CA CYS A 98 -8.87 -0.25 13.14
C CYS A 98 -10.12 0.43 12.55
N PRO A 99 -11.33 -0.16 12.71
CA PRO A 99 -12.57 0.40 12.16
C PRO A 99 -12.85 1.86 12.56
N LEU A 100 -12.43 2.26 13.76
CA LEU A 100 -12.55 3.65 14.23
C LEU A 100 -11.63 4.60 13.45
N CYS A 101 -10.42 4.17 13.15
CA CYS A 101 -9.43 4.91 12.37
C CYS A 101 -9.70 4.85 10.85
N MET A 102 -10.45 3.86 10.37
CA MET A 102 -10.88 3.81 8.97
C MET A 102 -11.95 4.85 8.63
N ARG A 103 -12.68 5.38 9.62
CA ARG A 103 -13.67 6.45 9.39
C ARG A 103 -13.04 7.75 8.91
N SER A 104 -11.75 7.96 9.15
CA SER A 104 -10.98 9.09 8.62
C SER A 104 -10.43 8.85 7.22
N ARG A 105 -11.00 7.91 6.45
CA ARG A 105 -10.63 7.69 5.04
C ARG A 105 -10.77 9.00 4.28
N ARG A 106 -9.65 9.46 3.75
CA ARG A 106 -9.58 10.73 3.03
C ARG A 106 -9.93 10.48 1.56
N PRO A 107 -10.85 11.25 0.96
CA PRO A 107 -11.08 11.17 -0.48
C PRO A 107 -9.84 11.61 -1.25
N ARG A 108 -9.74 11.23 -2.52
CA ARG A 108 -8.63 11.65 -3.40
C ARG A 108 -8.62 13.16 -3.58
N LEU A 109 -7.43 13.74 -3.69
CA LEU A 109 -7.28 15.17 -3.90
C LEU A 109 -8.00 15.62 -5.19
N GLU A 110 -7.91 14.84 -6.26
CA GLU A 110 -8.63 15.05 -7.52
C GLU A 110 -10.15 15.19 -7.31
N THR A 111 -10.75 14.29 -6.51
CA THR A 111 -12.17 14.33 -6.17
C THR A 111 -12.52 15.60 -5.41
N ILE A 112 -11.68 16.00 -4.45
CA ILE A 112 -11.89 17.22 -3.68
C ILE A 112 -11.76 18.46 -4.57
N LEU A 113 -10.75 18.52 -5.44
CA LEU A 113 -10.53 19.64 -6.36
C LEU A 113 -11.72 19.81 -7.32
N ALA A 114 -12.28 18.71 -7.84
CA ALA A 114 -13.48 18.76 -8.66
C ALA A 114 -14.69 19.36 -7.90
N LEU A 115 -14.88 18.99 -6.63
CA LEU A 115 -15.92 19.58 -5.79
C LEU A 115 -15.69 21.08 -5.56
N LEU A 116 -14.44 21.50 -5.32
CA LEU A 116 -14.09 22.91 -5.15
C LEU A 116 -14.39 23.74 -6.40
N VAL A 117 -14.10 23.21 -7.59
CA VAL A 117 -14.45 23.86 -8.87
C VAL A 117 -15.96 23.95 -9.04
N ALA A 118 -16.71 22.89 -8.69
CA ALA A 118 -18.17 22.92 -8.75
C ALA A 118 -18.77 23.96 -7.78
N LEU A 119 -18.22 24.07 -6.57
CA LEU A 119 -18.62 25.06 -5.55
C LEU A 119 -18.49 26.50 -6.04
N GLN A 120 -17.47 26.82 -6.86
CA GLN A 120 -17.28 28.16 -7.42
C GLN A 120 -18.43 28.62 -8.33
N ARG A 121 -19.22 27.68 -8.86
CA ARG A 121 -20.36 27.97 -9.74
C ARG A 121 -21.63 28.31 -8.97
N LEU A 122 -21.66 28.08 -7.66
CA LEU A 122 -22.80 28.40 -6.81
C LEU A 122 -22.73 29.87 -6.38
N PRO A 123 -23.84 30.63 -6.45
CA PRO A 123 -23.88 32.04 -6.07
C PRO A 123 -23.88 32.27 -4.55
N VAL A 124 -23.81 31.20 -3.75
CA VAL A 124 -23.86 31.24 -2.28
C VAL A 124 -22.53 30.74 -1.69
N ARG A 125 -22.04 31.42 -0.65
CA ARG A 125 -20.85 30.97 0.09
C ARG A 125 -21.26 29.97 1.16
N LEU A 126 -20.75 28.75 1.05
CA LEU A 126 -21.01 27.68 2.01
C LEU A 126 -19.82 27.54 2.97
N PRO A 127 -20.03 27.50 4.30
CA PRO A 127 -18.95 27.27 5.26
C PRO A 127 -18.25 25.92 5.06
N GLU A 128 -18.95 24.93 4.50
CA GLU A 128 -18.39 23.63 4.11
C GLU A 128 -17.39 23.76 2.96
N GLY A 129 -17.61 24.70 2.04
CA GLY A 129 -16.67 25.00 0.95
C GLY A 129 -15.34 25.56 1.48
N GLU A 130 -15.41 26.47 2.44
CA GLU A 130 -14.22 27.03 3.12
C GLU A 130 -13.46 25.95 3.89
N ALA A 131 -14.18 25.04 4.58
CA ALA A 131 -13.58 23.91 5.26
C ALA A 131 -12.84 23.00 4.27
N LEU A 132 -13.44 22.74 3.10
CA LEU A 132 -12.85 21.90 2.05
C LEU A 132 -11.61 22.55 1.41
N GLN A 133 -11.61 23.88 1.23
CA GLN A 133 -10.45 24.64 0.78
C GLN A 133 -9.30 24.53 1.79
N CYS A 134 -9.57 24.78 3.07
CA CYS A 134 -8.59 24.66 4.14
C CYS A 134 -7.98 23.23 4.21
N LEU A 135 -8.81 22.20 4.05
CA LEU A 135 -8.36 20.80 3.99
C LEU A 135 -7.43 20.54 2.79
N THR A 136 -7.75 21.12 1.63
CA THR A 136 -6.99 20.97 0.38
C THR A 136 -5.63 21.66 0.48
N GLU A 137 -5.59 22.90 0.95
CA GLU A 137 -4.36 23.65 1.20
C GLU A 137 -3.44 22.92 2.19
N ARG A 138 -4.03 22.37 3.27
CA ARG A 138 -3.31 21.54 4.27
C ARG A 138 -2.69 20.30 3.62
N ALA A 139 -3.45 19.59 2.78
CA ALA A 139 -2.98 18.40 2.08
C ALA A 139 -1.83 18.72 1.11
N ILE A 140 -1.98 19.78 0.29
CA ILE A 140 -0.95 20.23 -0.66
C ILE A 140 0.31 20.66 0.08
N SER A 141 0.18 21.43 1.16
CA SER A 141 1.30 21.87 1.99
C SER A 141 2.05 20.69 2.61
N TRP A 142 1.32 19.69 3.12
CA TRP A 142 1.93 18.46 3.64
C TRP A 142 2.67 17.70 2.53
N GLN A 143 2.07 17.53 1.36
CA GLN A 143 2.71 16.86 0.23
C GLN A 143 4.00 17.58 -0.20
N GLY A 144 3.99 18.91 -0.23
CA GLY A 144 5.19 19.72 -0.51
C GLY A 144 6.32 19.44 0.48
N ARG A 145 6.04 19.48 1.79
CA ARG A 145 7.02 19.15 2.83
C ARG A 145 7.51 17.70 2.73
N ALA A 146 6.60 16.75 2.50
CA ALA A 146 6.96 15.34 2.36
C ALA A 146 7.89 15.11 1.16
N ARG A 147 7.59 15.73 0.01
CA ARG A 147 8.47 15.69 -1.17
C ARG A 147 9.84 16.30 -0.89
N GLN A 148 9.90 17.42 -0.18
CA GLN A 148 11.17 18.06 0.20
C GLN A 148 12.02 17.15 1.10
N VAL A 149 11.40 16.50 2.09
CA VAL A 149 12.10 15.55 2.97
C VAL A 149 12.60 14.34 2.19
N LEU A 150 11.78 13.80 1.29
CA LEU A 150 12.16 12.65 0.45
C LEU A 150 13.26 12.98 -0.56
N ALA A 151 13.34 14.24 -0.99
CA ALA A 151 14.40 14.73 -1.87
C ALA A 151 15.68 15.13 -1.12
N SER A 152 15.73 15.01 0.21
CA SER A 152 16.95 15.33 0.96
C SER A 152 18.06 14.33 0.64
N GLU A 153 19.31 14.81 0.66
CA GLU A 153 20.48 13.99 0.37
C GLU A 153 20.60 12.80 1.34
N GLU A 154 20.29 13.01 2.61
CA GLU A 154 20.34 11.98 3.64
C GLU A 154 19.38 10.82 3.32
N VAL A 155 18.12 11.14 2.99
CA VAL A 155 17.09 10.15 2.70
C VAL A 155 17.36 9.45 1.37
N THR A 156 17.73 10.20 0.34
CA THR A 156 18.05 9.64 -0.98
C THR A 156 19.27 8.71 -0.92
N ALA A 157 20.33 9.07 -0.18
CA ALA A 157 21.49 8.20 0.02
C ALA A 157 21.14 6.91 0.77
N LEU A 158 20.30 6.98 1.80
CA LEU A 158 19.82 5.79 2.52
C LEU A 158 18.97 4.88 1.62
N LEU A 159 18.08 5.45 0.82
CA LEU A 159 17.26 4.69 -0.13
C LEU A 159 18.12 4.00 -1.18
N GLY A 160 19.16 4.66 -1.69
CA GLY A 160 20.14 4.06 -2.60
C GLY A 160 20.83 2.84 -1.99
N ARG A 161 21.37 2.99 -0.77
CA ARG A 161 22.00 1.87 -0.04
C ARG A 161 21.04 0.69 0.21
N LEU A 162 19.79 0.98 0.54
CA LEU A 162 18.76 -0.06 0.71
C LEU A 162 18.44 -0.78 -0.61
N ALA A 163 18.43 -0.06 -1.73
CA ALA A 163 18.22 -0.65 -3.05
C ALA A 163 19.38 -1.58 -3.44
N GLU A 164 20.63 -1.16 -3.20
CA GLU A 164 21.82 -1.99 -3.43
C GLU A 164 21.78 -3.28 -2.59
N LEU A 165 21.45 -3.17 -1.30
CA LEU A 165 21.34 -4.34 -0.42
C LEU A 165 20.27 -5.32 -0.91
N ARG A 166 19.11 -4.81 -1.34
CA ARG A 166 18.03 -5.64 -1.92
C ARG A 166 18.50 -6.36 -3.18
N GLN A 167 19.24 -5.69 -4.04
CA GLN A 167 19.78 -6.29 -5.27
C GLN A 167 20.78 -7.41 -4.96
N ARG A 168 21.67 -7.22 -3.98
CA ARG A 168 22.63 -8.25 -3.54
C ARG A 168 21.93 -9.49 -2.99
N LEU A 169 20.95 -9.30 -2.10
CA LEU A 169 20.17 -10.41 -1.55
C LEU A 169 19.40 -11.18 -2.63
N GLN A 170 18.89 -10.50 -3.65
CA GLN A 170 18.23 -11.15 -4.79
C GLN A 170 19.22 -11.92 -5.67
N ALA A 171 20.42 -11.38 -5.88
CA ALA A 171 21.48 -12.05 -6.66
C ALA A 171 22.01 -13.31 -5.95
N GLU A 172 22.23 -13.26 -4.64
CA GLU A 172 22.68 -14.40 -3.83
C GLU A 172 21.60 -15.49 -3.70
N SER A 173 20.32 -15.13 -3.85
CA SER A 173 19.19 -16.07 -3.80
C SER A 173 18.95 -16.87 -5.08
N LYS A 174 19.69 -16.59 -6.17
CA LYS A 174 19.57 -17.31 -7.44
C LYS A 174 20.66 -18.40 -7.50
N PRO A 175 20.32 -19.70 -7.43
CA PRO A 175 21.32 -20.77 -7.47
C PRO A 175 21.99 -20.80 -8.84
N GLU A 176 23.32 -20.92 -8.85
CA GLU A 176 24.07 -21.33 -10.04
C GLU A 176 23.65 -22.75 -10.44
N GLU A 177 22.77 -22.86 -11.43
CA GLU A 177 22.54 -24.10 -12.16
C GLU A 177 23.17 -23.98 -13.54
N SER A 178 24.50 -24.18 -13.59
CA SER A 178 25.20 -24.70 -14.78
C SER A 178 26.69 -24.87 -14.49
N LEU A 179 27.08 -26.05 -14.00
CA LEU A 179 28.38 -26.64 -14.37
C LEU A 179 28.10 -27.85 -15.23
N ALA A 180 28.03 -27.60 -16.54
CA ALA A 180 28.17 -28.62 -17.55
C ALA A 180 29.63 -29.13 -17.51
N TYR A 181 29.82 -30.39 -17.16
CA TYR A 181 31.08 -31.09 -17.35
C TYR A 181 31.12 -31.73 -18.75
N PRO A 182 32.26 -31.72 -19.46
CA PRO A 182 32.38 -32.36 -20.76
C PRO A 182 32.50 -33.89 -20.63
N SER A 183 31.94 -34.56 -21.63
CA SER A 183 31.90 -36.01 -21.83
C SER A 183 33.30 -36.62 -21.99
N ASP A 184 33.55 -37.78 -21.36
CA ASP A 184 34.50 -38.79 -21.86
C ASP A 184 33.92 -40.20 -21.67
N GLY A 185 34.26 -41.09 -22.61
CA GLY A 185 33.48 -42.26 -23.01
C GLY A 185 33.57 -43.51 -22.12
N GLY A 186 32.59 -44.39 -22.34
CA GLY A 186 32.55 -45.74 -21.78
C GLY A 186 31.32 -46.50 -22.28
N GLU A 187 31.54 -47.42 -23.22
CA GLU A 187 30.56 -48.30 -23.86
C GLU A 187 29.76 -49.14 -22.85
N GLY A 188 28.47 -49.32 -23.10
CA GLY A 188 27.59 -50.19 -22.31
C GLY A 188 26.20 -50.29 -22.91
N THR A 189 25.98 -51.35 -23.70
CA THR A 189 24.75 -51.76 -24.38
C THR A 189 23.48 -51.77 -23.50
N GLY A 190 22.34 -51.31 -24.05
CA GLY A 190 21.02 -51.64 -23.50
C GLY A 190 19.83 -50.78 -23.95
N ASN A 191 19.23 -51.14 -25.09
CA ASN A 191 17.82 -51.00 -25.50
C ASN A 191 17.00 -49.67 -25.36
N MET A 192 16.50 -49.25 -26.53
CA MET A 192 15.34 -48.38 -26.88
C MET A 192 13.99 -48.83 -26.27
N PRO A 193 12.86 -48.05 -26.29
CA PRO A 193 12.33 -47.16 -27.37
C PRO A 193 11.83 -45.77 -26.89
N LYS A 194 11.93 -44.63 -27.60
CA LYS A 194 11.33 -44.08 -28.85
C LYS A 194 9.81 -43.92 -28.88
N VAL A 195 9.38 -42.66 -28.67
CA VAL A 195 8.20 -41.95 -29.25
C VAL A 195 8.62 -40.45 -29.23
N GLN A 196 9.19 -39.81 -30.26
CA GLN A 196 8.69 -39.30 -31.55
C GLN A 196 7.28 -38.68 -31.58
N GLY A 197 7.22 -37.38 -31.92
CA GLY A 197 6.00 -36.61 -32.23
C GLY A 197 6.21 -35.10 -32.02
N LEU A 198 7.03 -34.37 -32.79
CA LEU A 198 6.82 -33.89 -34.17
C LEU A 198 5.66 -32.84 -34.24
N LEU A 199 5.97 -31.53 -34.31
CA LEU A 199 5.79 -30.56 -35.43
C LEU A 199 4.86 -29.41 -34.96
N GLU A 200 4.84 -28.16 -35.39
CA GLU A 200 5.64 -27.32 -36.30
C GLU A 200 5.13 -25.86 -36.17
N ASN A 201 6.05 -24.93 -36.42
CA ASN A 201 5.92 -23.66 -37.16
C ASN A 201 4.86 -22.59 -36.83
N GLY A 202 5.32 -21.34 -36.91
CA GLY A 202 4.60 -20.33 -37.69
C GLY A 202 4.83 -18.88 -37.27
N ASP A 203 5.98 -18.31 -37.58
CA ASP A 203 6.15 -16.86 -37.70
C ASP A 203 5.26 -16.31 -38.83
N SER A 204 4.58 -15.18 -38.58
CA SER A 204 4.26 -14.21 -39.63
C SER A 204 4.01 -12.82 -39.05
N VAL A 205 4.97 -11.95 -39.34
CA VAL A 205 4.93 -10.49 -39.28
C VAL A 205 3.86 -9.96 -40.23
N THR A 206 3.07 -8.97 -39.81
CA THR A 206 2.66 -7.83 -40.66
C THR A 206 2.14 -6.67 -39.78
N SER A 207 2.84 -5.54 -39.84
CA SER A 207 2.26 -4.19 -39.68
C SER A 207 2.04 -3.64 -41.11
N PRO A 208 1.14 -2.66 -41.35
CA PRO A 208 1.58 -1.25 -41.23
C PRO A 208 0.52 -0.20 -40.80
N GLU A 209 1.08 0.90 -40.28
CA GLU A 209 0.74 2.35 -40.41
C GLU A 209 -0.69 2.90 -40.65
N LYS A 210 -1.14 3.69 -39.66
CA LYS A 210 -1.35 5.16 -39.63
C LYS A 210 -1.64 5.95 -40.93
N VAL A 211 -2.82 6.61 -40.99
CA VAL A 211 -3.15 7.99 -41.50
C VAL A 211 -4.54 8.32 -40.88
N ALA A 212 -4.83 9.29 -39.99
CA ALA A 212 -4.66 10.75 -39.89
C ALA A 212 -5.55 11.61 -40.83
N THR A 213 -6.49 12.34 -40.21
CA THR A 213 -7.11 13.64 -40.64
C THR A 213 -8.09 13.56 -41.83
N GLU A 214 -9.20 14.30 -41.95
CA GLU A 214 -9.57 15.66 -41.50
C GLU A 214 -11.10 15.89 -41.58
N GLU A 215 -11.54 16.94 -40.88
CA GLU A 215 -12.64 17.89 -41.16
C GLU A 215 -14.11 17.47 -41.33
N GLY A 216 -14.95 18.31 -40.71
CA GLY A 216 -16.41 18.30 -40.84
C GLY A 216 -17.04 19.38 -39.96
N SER A 217 -16.70 20.64 -40.25
CA SER A 217 -17.43 21.82 -39.78
C SER A 217 -18.45 22.28 -40.83
N ASP A 218 -19.64 22.60 -40.32
CA ASP A 218 -20.52 23.69 -40.74
C ASP A 218 -21.78 23.39 -41.58
N LEU A 219 -22.83 24.16 -41.22
CA LEU A 219 -24.10 24.45 -41.92
C LEU A 219 -25.32 23.54 -41.66
N GLU A 220 -26.14 23.89 -40.65
CA GLU A 220 -27.46 24.58 -40.75
C GLU A 220 -28.14 24.71 -39.36
#